data_AF-A0A557XXM0-F1
#
_entry.id   AF-A0A557XXM0-F1
#
_cell.length_a   1.000
_cell.length_b   1.000
_cell.length_c   1.000
_cell.angle_alpha   90.00
_cell.angle_beta   90.00
_cell.angle_gamma   90.00
#
_symmetry.space_group_name_H-M   'P 1'
#
loop_
_entity.id
_entity.type
_entity.pdbx_description
1 polymer ?
#
loop_
_entity_poly.entity_id
_entity_poly.type
_entity_poly.pdbx_seq_one_letter_code
_entity_poly.pdbx_strand_id
1 'polypeptide(L)'
;MRRKHFRLINLAFSAALVTGLTWSSLVSGASPAAADPGPWDPTLPAMVSAGAPGDPLAVANASLQATAQATQTTFDLGRQFLGGLGINLPGGEAPAAATSNPGGKIPRVYGRQAIEYVIKRGGSQMGVPYSWGGGSLQGPSKGVGDGANITGFDCSGLMRYAFAGVGVLIPRFSGDQYNAGRHIPPDQARRGDLIFYGPGGGQHVTMYLGNGQMLEASGSAGKVTVSPVRKAGMTPFLTRIIEY
;
A
#
# COMPACT_ATOMS: atom_id res chain seq x y z
N MET A 1 -61.88 -41.33 47.31
CA MET A 1 -61.20 -41.85 48.54
C MET A 1 -59.73 -41.44 48.45
N ARG A 2 -58.94 -41.17 49.50
CA ARG A 2 -59.13 -41.21 50.98
C ARG A 2 -58.21 -40.12 51.60
N ARG A 3 -58.58 -39.46 52.72
CA ARG A 3 -57.79 -38.35 53.35
C ARG A 3 -56.81 -38.83 54.43
N LYS A 4 -55.69 -38.10 54.62
CA LYS A 4 -54.85 -37.88 55.84
C LYS A 4 -53.80 -36.78 55.51
N HIS A 5 -53.30 -35.86 56.35
CA HIS A 5 -53.47 -35.49 57.77
C HIS A 5 -52.75 -36.40 58.79
N PHE A 6 -51.92 -35.97 59.75
CA PHE A 6 -51.35 -34.66 60.19
C PHE A 6 -49.95 -34.94 60.86
N ARG A 7 -49.14 -34.02 61.44
CA ARG A 7 -49.31 -32.64 61.97
C ARG A 7 -47.97 -31.83 61.91
N LEU A 8 -48.01 -30.56 62.31
CA LEU A 8 -46.89 -29.63 62.54
C LEU A 8 -46.00 -29.94 63.77
N ILE A 9 -44.77 -29.42 63.77
CA ILE A 9 -44.06 -28.88 64.95
C ILE A 9 -43.40 -27.54 64.57
N ASN A 10 -43.55 -26.51 65.40
CA ASN A 10 -42.79 -25.25 65.33
C ASN A 10 -41.74 -25.23 66.46
N LEU A 11 -40.54 -24.71 66.18
CA LEU A 11 -39.69 -24.05 67.17
C LEU A 11 -39.16 -22.74 66.56
N ALA A 12 -38.73 -21.78 67.40
CA ALA A 12 -38.58 -20.37 67.03
C ALA A 12 -37.32 -19.71 67.61
N PHE A 13 -37.04 -18.48 67.14
CA PHE A 13 -35.89 -17.61 67.49
C PHE A 13 -34.52 -18.17 67.03
N SER A 14 -33.60 -17.36 66.52
CA SER A 14 -33.32 -15.95 66.87
C SER A 14 -33.00 -15.07 65.67
N ALA A 15 -33.16 -13.74 65.84
CA ALA A 15 -32.69 -12.74 64.88
C ALA A 15 -31.22 -12.38 65.14
N ALA A 16 -30.43 -12.27 64.06
CA ALA A 16 -29.09 -11.72 64.08
C ALA A 16 -28.93 -10.72 62.92
N LEU A 17 -28.99 -9.42 63.23
CA LEU A 17 -28.85 -8.37 62.24
C LEU A 17 -27.37 -8.11 61.94
N VAL A 18 -26.84 -8.75 60.89
CA VAL A 18 -25.44 -8.53 60.45
C VAL A 18 -25.42 -7.53 59.29
N THR A 19 -24.94 -6.31 59.57
CA THR A 19 -24.73 -5.26 58.57
C THR A 19 -23.52 -5.59 57.70
N GLY A 20 -23.73 -6.34 56.62
CA GLY A 20 -22.68 -6.61 55.63
C GLY A 20 -22.27 -5.34 54.89
N LEU A 21 -21.00 -4.94 54.99
CA LEU A 21 -20.43 -3.90 54.13
C LEU A 21 -20.46 -4.39 52.67
N THR A 22 -21.09 -3.62 51.79
CA THR A 22 -21.02 -3.88 50.34
C THR A 22 -19.63 -3.50 49.83
N TRP A 23 -18.79 -4.51 49.60
CA TRP A 23 -17.48 -4.31 48.99
C TRP A 23 -17.67 -4.00 47.50
N SER A 24 -17.73 -2.71 47.16
CA SER A 24 -17.88 -2.24 45.78
C SER A 24 -16.60 -2.43 44.98
N SER A 25 -16.35 -3.67 44.55
CA SER A 25 -15.25 -4.03 43.66
C SER A 25 -15.41 -3.36 42.30
N LEU A 26 -14.83 -2.16 42.16
CA LEU A 26 -14.64 -1.50 40.87
C LEU A 26 -13.63 -2.30 40.05
N VAL A 27 -14.09 -3.38 39.41
CA VAL A 27 -13.36 -4.08 38.37
C VAL A 27 -13.29 -3.15 37.16
N SER A 28 -12.28 -2.29 37.13
CA SER A 28 -11.91 -1.51 35.96
C SER A 28 -11.55 -2.48 34.84
N GLY A 29 -12.50 -2.74 33.95
CA GLY A 29 -12.31 -3.59 32.78
C GLY A 29 -11.30 -2.97 31.84
N ALA A 30 -10.02 -3.24 32.07
CA ALA A 30 -8.97 -2.92 31.13
C ALA A 30 -9.27 -3.66 29.83
N SER A 31 -9.56 -2.92 28.76
CA SER A 31 -9.67 -3.47 27.42
C SER A 31 -8.42 -4.31 27.16
N PRO A 32 -8.54 -5.55 26.66
CA PRO A 32 -7.38 -6.39 26.39
C PRO A 32 -6.46 -5.63 25.45
N ALA A 33 -5.21 -5.41 25.89
CA ALA A 33 -4.20 -4.77 25.06
C ALA A 33 -4.05 -5.60 23.79
N ALA A 34 -4.50 -5.07 22.66
CA ALA A 34 -4.30 -5.70 21.37
C ALA A 34 -2.79 -5.86 21.18
N ALA A 35 -2.33 -7.10 20.98
CA ALA A 35 -0.93 -7.36 20.70
C ALA A 35 -0.52 -6.52 19.48
N ASP A 36 0.60 -5.82 19.59
CA ASP A 36 1.17 -5.08 18.46
C ASP A 36 1.36 -6.09 17.31
N PRO A 37 0.73 -5.88 16.13
CA PRO A 37 0.86 -6.78 14.98
C PRO A 37 2.29 -6.84 14.43
N GLY A 38 3.20 -6.00 14.94
CA GLY A 38 4.57 -5.87 14.50
C GLY A 38 4.70 -4.89 13.34
N PRO A 39 5.90 -4.77 12.76
CA PRO A 39 6.19 -3.75 11.75
C PRO A 39 5.60 -4.06 10.36
N TRP A 40 4.74 -5.07 10.23
CA TRP A 40 4.19 -5.59 8.97
C TRP A 40 2.67 -5.42 8.90
N ASP A 41 2.13 -5.25 7.70
CA ASP A 41 0.69 -5.37 7.43
C ASP A 41 0.29 -6.84 7.62
N PRO A 42 -0.55 -7.18 8.62
CA PRO A 42 -0.92 -8.56 8.94
C PRO A 42 -1.90 -9.17 7.91
N THR A 43 -2.38 -8.39 6.95
CA THR A 43 -3.20 -8.89 5.82
C THR A 43 -2.35 -9.34 4.62
N LEU A 44 -1.02 -9.30 4.75
CA LEU A 44 -0.04 -9.61 3.72
C LEU A 44 1.09 -10.50 4.29
N PRO A 45 1.83 -11.24 3.44
CA PRO A 45 3.04 -11.94 3.87
C PRO A 45 4.06 -11.00 4.51
N ALA A 46 4.64 -11.40 5.65
CA ALA A 46 5.64 -10.64 6.40
C ALA A 46 7.04 -10.78 5.78
N MET A 47 7.19 -10.31 4.55
CA MET A 47 8.41 -10.39 3.74
C MET A 47 8.60 -9.13 2.87
N VAL A 48 9.78 -8.95 2.29
CA VAL A 48 10.02 -7.86 1.33
C VAL A 48 9.41 -8.17 -0.04
N SER A 49 8.85 -7.14 -0.70
CA SER A 49 8.28 -7.22 -2.05
C SER A 49 9.31 -7.55 -3.11
N ALA A 50 8.87 -8.09 -4.25
CA ALA A 50 9.72 -8.39 -5.39
C ALA A 50 10.59 -7.20 -5.87
N GLY A 51 11.76 -7.53 -6.41
CA GLY A 51 12.78 -6.59 -6.88
C GLY A 51 13.73 -6.08 -5.80
N ALA A 52 13.64 -6.57 -4.56
CA ALA A 52 14.57 -6.25 -3.48
C ALA A 52 16.02 -6.69 -3.81
N PRO A 53 17.06 -6.07 -3.22
CA PRO A 53 18.45 -6.49 -3.44
C PRO A 53 18.66 -7.99 -3.17
N GLY A 54 19.15 -8.72 -4.18
CA GLY A 54 19.33 -10.19 -4.14
C GLY A 54 18.20 -11.00 -4.80
N ASP A 55 17.05 -10.40 -5.09
CA ASP A 55 15.97 -11.03 -5.87
C ASP A 55 16.42 -11.29 -7.33
N PRO A 56 16.16 -12.46 -7.94
CA PRO A 56 16.31 -12.68 -9.38
C PRO A 56 15.72 -11.57 -10.27
N LEU A 57 14.62 -10.92 -9.86
CA LEU A 57 14.05 -9.77 -10.54
C LEU A 57 14.92 -8.51 -10.44
N ALA A 58 15.61 -8.31 -9.32
CA ALA A 58 16.61 -7.24 -9.20
C ALA A 58 17.79 -7.50 -10.14
N VAL A 59 18.29 -8.74 -10.19
CA VAL A 59 19.38 -9.16 -11.09
C VAL A 59 19.00 -8.96 -12.56
N ALA A 60 17.78 -9.32 -12.97
CA ALA A 60 17.29 -9.10 -14.32
C ALA A 60 17.22 -7.61 -14.71
N ASN A 61 16.82 -6.74 -13.78
CA ASN A 61 16.77 -5.28 -14.00
C ASN A 61 18.14 -4.58 -13.89
N ALA A 62 19.14 -5.20 -13.25
CA ALA A 62 20.46 -4.61 -13.01
C ALA A 62 21.34 -4.48 -14.26
N SER A 63 20.95 -5.08 -15.40
CA SER A 63 21.71 -4.93 -16.64
C SER A 63 21.63 -3.50 -17.20
N LEU A 64 22.73 -3.02 -17.79
CA LEU A 64 22.79 -1.72 -18.47
C LEU A 64 21.74 -1.63 -19.60
N GLN A 65 21.50 -2.74 -20.31
CA GLN A 65 20.49 -2.81 -21.36
C GLN A 65 19.06 -2.65 -20.80
N ALA A 66 18.69 -3.35 -19.73
CA ALA A 66 17.37 -3.18 -19.09
C ALA A 66 17.18 -1.76 -18.55
N THR A 67 18.23 -1.18 -17.96
CA THR A 67 18.24 0.20 -17.47
C THR A 67 18.04 1.21 -18.60
N ALA A 68 18.76 1.05 -19.72
CA ALA A 68 18.61 1.90 -20.90
C ALA A 68 17.22 1.77 -21.55
N GLN A 69 16.70 0.54 -21.71
CA GLN A 69 15.36 0.30 -22.26
C GLN A 69 14.25 0.89 -21.38
N ALA A 70 14.31 0.68 -20.06
CA ALA A 70 13.36 1.26 -19.12
C ALA A 70 13.39 2.81 -19.14
N THR A 71 14.59 3.39 -19.25
CA THR A 71 14.78 4.84 -19.39
C THR A 71 14.17 5.35 -20.70
N GLN A 72 14.45 4.69 -21.83
CA GLN A 72 13.94 5.07 -23.15
C GLN A 72 12.41 5.03 -23.21
N THR A 73 11.77 3.91 -22.84
CA THR A 73 10.29 3.85 -22.90
C THR A 73 9.62 4.80 -21.90
N THR A 74 10.28 5.14 -20.79
CA THR A 74 9.78 6.21 -19.91
C THR A 74 9.78 7.55 -20.64
N PHE A 75 10.86 7.91 -21.35
CA PHE A 75 10.89 9.16 -22.12
C PHE A 75 9.84 9.19 -23.24
N ASP A 76 9.59 8.07 -23.92
CA ASP A 76 8.61 8.02 -25.00
C ASP A 76 7.16 8.11 -24.47
N LEU A 77 6.86 7.48 -23.33
CA LEU A 77 5.58 7.67 -22.61
C LEU A 77 5.42 9.13 -22.12
N GLY A 78 6.49 9.73 -21.59
CA GLY A 78 6.50 11.14 -21.18
C GLY A 78 6.26 12.10 -22.35
N ARG A 79 6.87 11.84 -23.51
CA ARG A 79 6.60 12.57 -24.77
C ARG A 79 5.16 12.41 -25.22
N GLN A 80 4.60 11.20 -25.15
CA GLN A 80 3.20 10.95 -25.49
C GLN A 80 2.24 11.74 -24.56
N PHE A 81 2.52 11.78 -23.26
CA PHE A 81 1.75 12.57 -22.29
C PHE A 81 1.85 14.08 -22.58
N LEU A 82 3.06 14.62 -22.78
CA LEU A 82 3.27 16.04 -23.06
C LEU A 82 2.65 16.48 -24.40
N GLY A 83 2.76 15.65 -25.46
CA GLY A 83 2.05 15.88 -26.72
C GLY A 83 0.52 15.87 -26.55
N GLY A 84 -0.01 15.03 -25.65
CA GLY A 84 -1.41 15.05 -25.23
C GLY A 84 -1.85 16.31 -24.46
N LEU A 85 -0.91 17.11 -23.96
CA LEU A 85 -1.14 18.45 -23.40
C LEU A 85 -0.85 19.58 -24.41
N GLY A 86 -0.46 19.26 -25.66
CA GLY A 86 0.01 20.23 -26.66
C GLY A 86 1.43 20.76 -26.42
N ILE A 87 2.18 20.17 -25.48
CA ILE A 87 3.54 20.58 -25.11
C ILE A 87 4.55 19.83 -25.98
N ASN A 88 4.87 20.38 -27.14
CA ASN A 88 5.90 19.85 -28.02
C ASN A 88 7.30 20.28 -27.56
N LEU A 89 8.09 19.33 -27.03
CA LEU A 89 9.51 19.55 -26.73
C LEU A 89 10.37 19.27 -27.98
N PRO A 90 11.13 20.24 -28.51
CA PRO A 90 12.12 19.99 -29.54
C PRO A 90 13.37 19.33 -28.94
N GLY A 91 14.06 18.50 -29.72
CA GLY A 91 15.36 17.93 -29.37
C GLY A 91 15.33 16.47 -28.88
N GLY A 92 16.33 15.71 -29.32
CA GLY A 92 16.44 14.26 -29.14
C GLY A 92 17.39 13.82 -28.03
N GLU A 93 17.78 14.69 -27.09
CA GLU A 93 18.77 14.36 -26.06
C GLU A 93 18.13 13.73 -24.82
N ALA A 94 18.68 12.61 -24.36
CA ALA A 94 18.28 11.94 -23.13
C ALA A 94 19.11 12.49 -21.95
N PRO A 95 18.51 13.22 -20.98
CA PRO A 95 19.25 13.68 -19.82
C PRO A 95 19.73 12.49 -19.00
N ALA A 96 20.98 12.56 -18.52
CA ALA A 96 21.67 11.48 -17.80
C ALA A 96 20.85 10.85 -16.66
N ALA A 97 21.21 9.61 -16.29
CA ALA A 97 20.54 8.82 -15.27
C ALA A 97 20.46 9.58 -13.92
N ALA A 98 19.31 10.20 -13.67
CA ALA A 98 19.09 11.07 -12.53
C ALA A 98 18.82 10.25 -11.26
N THR A 99 19.90 9.81 -10.61
CA THR A 99 19.84 9.47 -9.18
C THR A 99 19.28 10.65 -8.38
N SER A 100 18.53 10.36 -7.32
CA SER A 100 17.99 11.30 -6.31
C SER A 100 16.79 12.22 -6.62
N ASN A 101 16.22 12.32 -7.84
CA ASN A 101 14.98 13.11 -7.99
C ASN A 101 14.07 12.80 -9.22
N PRO A 102 13.04 11.93 -9.08
CA PRO A 102 12.08 11.65 -10.15
C PRO A 102 11.10 12.81 -10.45
N GLY A 103 10.83 13.68 -9.48
CA GLY A 103 9.86 14.77 -9.62
C GLY A 103 10.34 15.99 -10.43
N GLY A 104 11.63 16.07 -10.77
CA GLY A 104 12.28 17.30 -11.26
C GLY A 104 11.96 17.73 -12.70
N LYS A 105 11.15 16.98 -13.47
CA LYS A 105 10.94 17.22 -14.92
C LYS A 105 9.51 17.67 -15.30
N ILE A 106 8.55 17.64 -14.37
CA ILE A 106 7.18 18.12 -14.62
C ILE A 106 7.01 19.48 -13.92
N PRO A 107 6.83 20.59 -14.66
CA PRO A 107 6.53 21.89 -14.05
C PRO A 107 5.29 21.79 -13.15
N ARG A 108 5.34 22.37 -11.93
CA ARG A 108 4.28 22.24 -10.90
C ARG A 108 2.88 22.59 -11.41
N VAL A 109 2.77 23.51 -12.36
CA VAL A 109 1.50 23.90 -13.02
C VAL A 109 0.80 22.71 -13.73
N TYR A 110 1.55 21.73 -14.21
CA TYR A 110 1.03 20.50 -14.83
C TYR A 110 0.98 19.31 -13.87
N GLY A 111 1.52 19.44 -12.64
CA GLY A 111 1.60 18.35 -11.66
C GLY A 111 0.25 17.73 -11.32
N ARG A 112 -0.82 18.54 -11.26
CA ARG A 112 -2.20 18.06 -11.04
C ARG A 112 -2.74 17.24 -12.23
N GLN A 113 -2.42 17.64 -13.47
CA GLN A 113 -2.81 16.88 -14.66
C GLN A 113 -2.02 15.57 -14.75
N ALA A 114 -0.72 15.62 -14.43
CA ALA A 114 0.14 14.45 -14.40
C ALA A 114 -0.33 13.42 -13.36
N ILE A 115 -0.62 13.83 -12.11
CA ILE A 115 -1.03 12.86 -11.08
C ILE A 115 -2.40 12.23 -11.37
N GLU A 116 -3.36 12.97 -11.93
CA GLU A 116 -4.63 12.36 -12.36
C GLU A 116 -4.46 11.45 -13.59
N TYR A 117 -3.50 11.71 -14.48
CA TYR A 117 -3.13 10.76 -15.53
C TYR A 117 -2.50 9.48 -14.95
N VAL A 118 -1.58 9.59 -13.97
CA VAL A 118 -1.01 8.45 -13.24
C VAL A 118 -2.11 7.63 -12.57
N ILE A 119 -3.05 8.28 -11.87
CA ILE A 119 -4.17 7.59 -11.20
C ILE A 119 -5.12 6.95 -12.22
N LYS A 120 -5.44 7.62 -13.33
CA LYS A 120 -6.23 7.06 -14.44
C LYS A 120 -5.54 5.85 -15.07
N ARG A 121 -4.22 5.89 -15.22
CA ARG A 121 -3.41 4.81 -15.80
C ARG A 121 -3.35 3.60 -14.87
N GLY A 122 -3.09 3.79 -13.57
CA GLY A 122 -3.19 2.71 -12.60
C GLY A 122 -4.62 2.14 -12.50
N GLY A 123 -5.62 3.02 -12.45
CA GLY A 123 -7.04 2.64 -12.33
C GLY A 123 -7.60 1.91 -13.55
N SER A 124 -7.04 2.09 -14.75
CA SER A 124 -7.46 1.31 -15.94
C SER A 124 -7.04 -0.16 -15.89
N GLN A 125 -6.18 -0.55 -14.94
CA GLN A 125 -5.78 -1.93 -14.71
C GLN A 125 -6.72 -2.67 -13.73
N MET A 126 -7.85 -2.07 -13.34
CA MET A 126 -8.80 -2.64 -12.39
C MET A 126 -9.17 -4.09 -12.74
N GLY A 127 -8.97 -5.02 -11.80
CA GLY A 127 -9.25 -6.44 -11.98
C GLY A 127 -8.16 -7.26 -12.68
N VAL A 128 -7.07 -6.65 -13.18
CA VAL A 128 -5.89 -7.38 -13.68
C VAL A 128 -5.30 -8.24 -12.56
N PRO A 129 -4.92 -9.52 -12.79
CA PRO A 129 -4.42 -10.40 -11.73
C PRO A 129 -3.20 -9.89 -10.97
N TYR A 130 -3.09 -10.30 -9.71
CA TYR A 130 -1.85 -10.17 -8.96
C TYR A 130 -0.82 -11.17 -9.48
N SER A 131 0.43 -10.73 -9.64
CA SER A 131 1.55 -11.59 -10.04
C SER A 131 2.82 -11.13 -9.33
N TRP A 132 3.43 -12.00 -8.52
CA TRP A 132 4.67 -11.69 -7.80
C TRP A 132 5.79 -11.36 -8.79
N GLY A 133 6.35 -10.15 -8.77
CA GLY A 133 7.32 -9.68 -9.75
C GLY A 133 6.73 -9.15 -11.06
N GLY A 134 5.41 -9.23 -11.26
CA GLY A 134 4.73 -8.78 -12.48
C GLY A 134 4.61 -7.26 -12.61
N GLY A 135 4.67 -6.76 -13.85
CA GLY A 135 4.46 -5.36 -14.21
C GLY A 135 5.64 -4.76 -14.98
N SER A 136 5.38 -4.35 -16.22
CA SER A 136 6.30 -3.55 -17.04
C SER A 136 5.86 -2.07 -17.07
N LEU A 137 6.63 -1.20 -17.74
CA LEU A 137 6.24 0.22 -17.90
C LEU A 137 5.05 0.41 -18.86
N GLN A 138 4.74 -0.62 -19.65
CA GLN A 138 3.75 -0.60 -20.74
C GLN A 138 2.47 -1.38 -20.40
N GLY A 139 2.50 -2.31 -19.44
CA GLY A 139 1.33 -3.07 -19.00
C GLY A 139 1.69 -4.18 -17.99
N PRO A 140 0.74 -5.10 -17.70
CA PRO A 140 1.02 -6.28 -16.89
C PRO A 140 2.02 -7.21 -17.60
N SER A 141 2.79 -7.96 -16.83
CA SER A 141 3.76 -8.94 -17.35
C SER A 141 3.70 -10.24 -16.57
N LYS A 142 4.35 -11.29 -17.08
CA LYS A 142 4.76 -12.41 -16.23
C LYS A 142 5.64 -11.90 -15.09
N GLY A 143 5.52 -12.54 -13.93
CA GLY A 143 6.34 -12.29 -12.75
C GLY A 143 7.52 -13.25 -12.61
N VAL A 144 7.96 -13.47 -11.37
CA VAL A 144 8.99 -14.43 -10.96
C VAL A 144 8.47 -15.32 -9.83
N GLY A 145 9.07 -16.49 -9.60
CA GLY A 145 8.57 -17.45 -8.61
C GLY A 145 7.11 -17.81 -8.87
N ASP A 146 6.25 -17.65 -7.87
CA ASP A 146 4.81 -17.89 -7.95
C ASP A 146 4.11 -17.05 -9.06
N GLY A 147 4.66 -15.88 -9.40
CA GLY A 147 4.17 -15.02 -10.48
C GLY A 147 4.61 -15.44 -11.90
N ALA A 148 5.52 -16.41 -12.06
CA ALA A 148 6.14 -16.74 -13.36
C ALA A 148 5.14 -17.20 -14.44
N ASN A 149 3.98 -17.72 -14.03
CA ASN A 149 2.90 -18.16 -14.92
C ASN A 149 1.68 -17.23 -14.94
N ILE A 150 1.71 -16.11 -14.22
CA ILE A 150 0.61 -15.16 -14.14
C ILE A 150 1.02 -13.84 -14.82
N THR A 151 0.30 -13.46 -15.88
CA THR A 151 0.42 -12.12 -16.47
C THR A 151 -0.38 -11.14 -15.62
N GLY A 152 0.28 -10.24 -14.91
CA GLY A 152 -0.35 -9.36 -13.94
C GLY A 152 0.59 -8.27 -13.40
N PHE A 153 0.27 -7.77 -12.20
CA PHE A 153 1.06 -6.79 -11.46
C PHE A 153 1.32 -7.25 -10.03
N ASP A 154 2.47 -6.89 -9.47
CA ASP A 154 2.60 -6.65 -8.03
C ASP A 154 2.45 -5.16 -7.70
N CYS A 155 2.58 -4.85 -6.41
CA CYS A 155 2.40 -3.52 -5.83
C CYS A 155 3.32 -2.46 -6.46
N SER A 156 4.64 -2.64 -6.38
CA SER A 156 5.62 -1.70 -6.90
C SER A 156 5.67 -1.70 -8.44
N GLY A 157 5.33 -2.83 -9.08
CA GLY A 157 5.13 -2.94 -10.52
C GLY A 157 3.98 -2.07 -11.02
N LEU A 158 2.81 -2.11 -10.36
CA LEU A 158 1.65 -1.27 -10.70
C LEU A 158 1.96 0.23 -10.54
N MET A 159 2.66 0.62 -9.46
CA MET A 159 3.06 2.02 -9.27
C MET A 159 4.04 2.48 -10.36
N ARG A 160 5.04 1.64 -10.67
CA ARG A 160 6.05 1.94 -11.70
C ARG A 160 5.44 2.05 -13.10
N TYR A 161 4.45 1.21 -13.43
CA TYR A 161 3.64 1.32 -14.63
C TYR A 161 2.84 2.64 -14.72
N ALA A 162 2.23 3.04 -13.60
CA ALA A 162 1.40 4.23 -13.54
C ALA A 162 2.24 5.52 -13.70
N PHE A 163 3.34 5.66 -12.96
CA PHE A 163 4.22 6.85 -13.00
C PHE A 163 5.02 6.95 -14.31
N ALA A 164 5.44 5.83 -14.92
CA ALA A 164 6.11 5.86 -16.22
C ALA A 164 5.25 6.50 -17.32
N GLY A 165 3.91 6.45 -17.19
CA GLY A 165 2.96 7.08 -18.11
C GLY A 165 3.07 8.60 -18.24
N VAL A 166 3.74 9.30 -17.32
CA VAL A 166 4.02 10.75 -17.39
C VAL A 166 5.52 11.06 -17.48
N GLY A 167 6.34 10.07 -17.85
CA GLY A 167 7.79 10.24 -17.95
C GLY A 167 8.56 10.12 -16.64
N VAL A 168 7.95 9.57 -15.58
CA VAL A 168 8.57 9.45 -14.25
C VAL A 168 8.89 7.98 -13.95
N LEU A 169 10.19 7.62 -14.04
CA LEU A 169 10.67 6.28 -13.70
C LEU A 169 10.97 6.19 -12.20
N ILE A 170 10.15 5.44 -11.46
CA ILE A 170 10.41 5.08 -10.07
C ILE A 170 11.05 3.67 -9.97
N PRO A 171 11.76 3.32 -8.88
CA PRO A 171 12.44 2.02 -8.71
C PRO A 171 11.51 0.79 -8.82
N ARG A 172 12.09 -0.42 -8.91
CA ARG A 172 11.29 -1.67 -9.00
C ARG A 172 10.85 -2.23 -7.65
N PHE A 173 11.64 -1.99 -6.60
CA PHE A 173 11.37 -2.41 -5.22
C PHE A 173 10.52 -1.37 -4.47
N SER A 174 9.63 -1.80 -3.57
CA SER A 174 8.81 -0.90 -2.76
C SER A 174 9.65 -0.05 -1.78
N GLY A 175 10.64 -0.63 -1.12
CA GLY A 175 11.53 0.11 -0.20
C GLY A 175 12.41 1.16 -0.91
N ASP A 176 12.77 0.92 -2.17
CA ASP A 176 13.44 1.94 -2.99
C ASP A 176 12.47 3.05 -3.42
N GLN A 177 11.22 2.69 -3.78
CA GLN A 177 10.15 3.65 -4.09
C GLN A 177 9.81 4.54 -2.88
N TYR A 178 9.87 4.02 -1.65
CA TYR A 178 9.66 4.79 -0.42
C TYR A 178 10.65 5.95 -0.29
N ASN A 179 11.89 5.75 -0.76
CA ASN A 179 12.96 6.75 -0.74
C ASN A 179 13.07 7.56 -2.05
N ALA A 180 12.20 7.32 -3.04
CA ALA A 180 12.27 7.92 -4.37
C ALA A 180 11.56 9.28 -4.49
N GLY A 181 11.18 9.93 -3.39
CA GLY A 181 10.46 11.20 -3.41
C GLY A 181 10.40 11.86 -2.03
N ARG A 182 9.55 12.88 -1.89
CA ARG A 182 9.44 13.62 -0.62
C ARG A 182 8.51 12.91 0.36
N HIS A 183 8.98 12.66 1.58
CA HIS A 183 8.15 12.10 2.66
C HIS A 183 7.05 13.08 3.09
N ILE A 184 5.85 12.54 3.31
CA ILE A 184 4.60 13.25 3.64
C ILE A 184 4.00 12.65 4.91
N PRO A 185 3.77 13.42 5.98
CA PRO A 185 2.99 13.00 7.14
C PRO A 185 1.57 12.53 6.75
N PRO A 186 0.99 11.46 7.34
CA PRO A 186 -0.31 10.91 6.91
C PRO A 186 -1.51 11.86 6.99
N ASP A 187 -1.45 12.91 7.83
CA ASP A 187 -2.43 14.01 7.89
C ASP A 187 -2.32 14.99 6.70
N GLN A 188 -1.16 15.04 6.04
CA GLN A 188 -0.87 15.84 4.84
C GLN A 188 -0.96 15.04 3.53
N ALA A 189 -1.39 13.77 3.63
CA ALA A 189 -1.57 12.85 2.52
C ALA A 189 -2.58 13.39 1.50
N ARG A 190 -2.15 13.45 0.23
CA ARG A 190 -2.98 13.85 -0.91
C ARG A 190 -3.16 12.69 -1.87
N ARG A 191 -4.24 12.76 -2.64
CA ARG A 191 -4.53 11.85 -3.75
C ARG A 191 -3.32 11.76 -4.71
N GLY A 192 -2.78 10.57 -4.90
CA GLY A 192 -1.59 10.28 -5.69
C GLY A 192 -0.29 10.11 -4.90
N ASP A 193 -0.28 10.40 -3.60
CA ASP A 193 0.83 10.01 -2.73
C ASP A 193 0.88 8.48 -2.55
N LEU A 194 2.09 7.93 -2.43
CA LEU A 194 2.29 6.50 -2.22
C LEU A 194 2.31 6.15 -0.73
N ILE A 195 1.51 5.17 -0.32
CA ILE A 195 1.49 4.59 1.03
C ILE A 195 2.32 3.31 1.00
N PHE A 196 3.19 3.12 1.99
CA PHE A 196 4.06 1.96 2.11
C PHE A 196 3.81 1.20 3.41
N TYR A 197 4.19 -0.07 3.41
CA TYR A 197 4.06 -0.96 4.56
C TYR A 197 5.36 -1.76 4.77
N GLY A 198 5.56 -2.25 5.99
CA GLY A 198 6.74 -3.02 6.36
C GLY A 198 7.94 -2.18 6.80
N PRO A 199 8.98 -2.81 7.39
CA PRO A 199 10.27 -2.17 7.63
C PRO A 199 10.80 -1.48 6.37
N GLY A 200 11.16 -0.20 6.48
CA GLY A 200 11.67 0.60 5.36
C GLY A 200 10.69 0.80 4.20
N GLY A 201 9.39 0.53 4.38
CA GLY A 201 8.40 0.51 3.30
C GLY A 201 8.55 -0.67 2.33
N GLY A 202 9.30 -1.71 2.73
CA GLY A 202 9.73 -2.80 1.86
C GLY A 202 8.74 -3.95 1.64
N GLN A 203 7.59 -3.99 2.33
CA GLN A 203 6.61 -5.09 2.18
C GLN A 203 5.66 -4.86 1.02
N HIS A 204 5.10 -3.65 0.93
CA HIS A 204 3.99 -3.34 0.04
C HIS A 204 3.88 -1.84 -0.23
N VAL A 205 3.32 -1.48 -1.38
CA VAL A 205 3.09 -0.09 -1.79
C VAL A 205 1.74 0.06 -2.50
N THR A 206 1.05 1.16 -2.21
CA THR A 206 -0.27 1.48 -2.78
C THR A 206 -0.34 2.98 -3.09
N MET A 207 -1.24 3.39 -3.98
CA MET A 207 -1.45 4.81 -4.29
C MET A 207 -2.71 5.32 -3.59
N TYR A 208 -2.57 6.33 -2.74
CA TYR A 208 -3.69 6.95 -2.03
C TYR A 208 -4.63 7.65 -3.04
N LEU A 209 -5.94 7.39 -2.95
CA LEU A 209 -6.93 7.96 -3.88
C LEU A 209 -7.68 9.17 -3.30
N GLY A 210 -7.42 9.50 -2.04
CA GLY A 210 -8.29 10.36 -1.21
C GLY A 210 -9.31 9.53 -0.42
N ASN A 211 -10.08 10.20 0.45
CA ASN A 211 -11.24 9.63 1.15
C ASN A 211 -11.00 8.29 1.88
N GLY A 212 -9.78 8.05 2.38
CA GLY A 212 -9.43 6.78 3.04
C GLY A 212 -9.37 5.56 2.10
N GLN A 213 -9.27 5.76 0.78
CA GLN A 213 -9.15 4.70 -0.23
C GLN A 213 -7.75 4.66 -0.87
N MET A 214 -7.30 3.50 -1.31
CA MET A 214 -6.04 3.31 -2.03
C MET A 214 -6.19 2.31 -3.19
N LEU A 215 -5.43 2.51 -4.26
CA LEU A 215 -5.25 1.56 -5.36
C LEU A 215 -4.06 0.63 -5.05
N GLU A 216 -4.27 -0.68 -5.08
CA GLU A 216 -3.23 -1.68 -4.84
C GLU A 216 -3.31 -2.88 -5.78
N ALA A 217 -2.21 -3.61 -5.91
CA ALA A 217 -2.17 -4.99 -6.37
C ALA A 217 -1.49 -5.82 -5.29
N SER A 218 -2.23 -6.71 -4.63
CA SER A 218 -1.74 -7.50 -3.50
C SER A 218 -2.15 -8.98 -3.61
N GLY A 219 -1.37 -9.86 -2.99
CA GLY A 219 -1.67 -11.29 -2.95
C GLY A 219 -2.99 -11.61 -2.25
N SER A 220 -3.37 -10.85 -1.21
CA SER A 220 -4.64 -11.02 -0.50
C SER A 220 -5.85 -10.48 -1.26
N ALA A 221 -5.69 -9.51 -2.16
CA ALA A 221 -6.73 -9.09 -3.09
C ALA A 221 -6.80 -9.97 -4.36
N GLY A 222 -5.71 -10.65 -4.72
CA GLY A 222 -5.57 -11.50 -5.91
C GLY A 222 -5.55 -10.74 -7.25
N LYS A 223 -5.75 -9.41 -7.23
CA LYS A 223 -5.89 -8.55 -8.41
C LYS A 223 -5.65 -7.08 -8.06
N VAL A 224 -5.50 -6.24 -9.08
CA VAL A 224 -5.57 -4.77 -8.95
C VAL A 224 -6.97 -4.39 -8.44
N THR A 225 -7.05 -3.68 -7.32
CA THR A 225 -8.31 -3.26 -6.68
C THR A 225 -8.19 -1.89 -6.02
N VAL A 226 -9.34 -1.27 -5.72
CA VAL A 226 -9.43 -0.25 -4.68
C VAL A 226 -9.73 -0.93 -3.35
N SER A 227 -9.05 -0.50 -2.28
CA SER A 227 -9.23 -0.96 -0.90
C SER A 227 -9.34 0.24 0.06
N PRO A 228 -9.93 0.07 1.25
CA PRO A 228 -9.73 1.00 2.36
C PRO A 228 -8.25 1.04 2.77
N VAL A 229 -7.75 2.21 3.16
CA VAL A 229 -6.38 2.37 3.68
C VAL A 229 -6.21 1.60 4.99
N ARG A 230 -5.18 0.75 5.04
CA ARG A 230 -4.80 -0.01 6.24
C ARG A 230 -3.78 0.78 7.05
N LYS A 231 -3.78 0.60 8.37
CA LYS A 231 -2.86 1.31 9.30
C LYS A 231 -1.82 0.43 9.96
N ALA A 232 -2.10 -0.86 10.14
CA ALA A 232 -1.14 -1.82 10.69
C ALA A 232 0.04 -1.99 9.71
N GLY A 233 1.27 -1.95 10.22
CA GLY A 233 2.49 -2.01 9.42
C GLY A 233 2.74 -0.83 8.48
N MET A 234 1.90 0.21 8.47
CA MET A 234 2.07 1.38 7.58
C MET A 234 3.28 2.21 8.00
N THR A 235 4.06 2.71 7.05
CA THR A 235 5.20 3.59 7.31
C THR A 235 4.77 4.92 7.97
N PRO A 236 5.65 5.57 8.76
CA PRO A 236 5.35 6.85 9.42
C PRO A 236 5.12 8.01 8.43
N PHE A 237 5.52 7.83 7.17
CA PHE A 237 5.28 8.77 6.07
C PHE A 237 4.74 8.04 4.83
N LEU A 238 4.03 8.78 4.00
CA LEU A 238 3.82 8.49 2.57
C LEU A 238 4.95 9.11 1.74
N THR A 239 5.04 8.79 0.45
CA THR A 239 6.01 9.43 -0.47
C THR A 239 5.30 10.12 -1.64
N ARG A 240 5.53 11.42 -1.80
CA ARG A 240 5.08 12.22 -2.94
C ARG A 240 6.13 12.22 -4.03
N ILE A 241 5.75 11.70 -5.20
CA ILE A 241 6.59 11.61 -6.39
C ILE A 241 6.41 12.83 -7.31
N ILE A 242 5.18 13.37 -7.41
CA ILE A 242 4.83 14.53 -8.24
C ILE A 242 4.28 15.64 -7.36
N GLU A 243 4.81 16.86 -7.53
CA GLU A 243 4.47 18.04 -6.73
C GLU A 243 3.40 18.91 -7.42
N TYR A 244 2.35 19.25 -6.68
CA TYR A 244 1.20 20.07 -7.13
C TYR A 244 0.49 20.78 -5.96
#